data_AF-A0A933I979-F1
#
_entry.id   AF-A0A933I979-F1
#
_cell.length_a   1.000
_cell.length_b   1.000
_cell.length_c   1.000
_cell.angle_alpha   90.00
_cell.angle_beta   90.00
_cell.angle_gamma   90.00
#
_symmetry.space_group_name_H-M   'P 1'
#
loop_
_entity.id
_entity.type
_entity.pdbx_description
1 polymer ?
#
loop_
_entity_poly.entity_id
_entity_poly.type
_entity_poly.pdbx_seq_one_letter_code
_entity_poly.pdbx_strand_id
1 'polypeptide(L)'
;MNNPAEILEQSYKLAQKAKAKSFVAADEFWEKIEFLCRCNTNKAPIRLLMSCLLAKLHDPAVDIRKPYTEIGGKGTFSGRHYDELYIEAFVHKHKLPCNPTTAYLTPAFRNIDRILKPDLEMVGRPKEAYTYTLEIIDAVHKNKERADNVLNEIVRYLIVVKDENEQRMGQLIAGLKQTNDFLPLSSEEIIILIAQHLQCKNASRLPVLIVAAAYITASDKIGELPLPLHAHTAADKQTGSVGDVEITLKNDEAIVTCYEMKDKPVSRNDIVVALQKLAKKKIKIDNYIFITTGPIDKDVADYAKSLYEPTGVEFAILDCIGFMRHYLHFFHRLRNSFLNIYQELVLAEPSSSVTQPLKEAFLALRRTAESDR
;
A
#
# COMPACT_ATOMS: atom_id res chain seq x y z
N MET A 1 21.79 -18.54 23.19
CA MET A 1 20.99 -17.32 22.92
C MET A 1 19.86 -17.73 21.98
N ASN A 2 18.62 -17.32 22.26
CA ASN A 2 17.50 -17.64 21.38
C ASN A 2 17.67 -16.88 20.07
N ASN A 3 17.33 -17.53 18.95
CA ASN A 3 17.34 -16.90 17.63
C ASN A 3 16.35 -15.70 17.63
N PRO A 4 16.68 -14.53 17.04
CA PRO A 4 15.75 -13.41 16.92
C PRO A 4 14.36 -13.78 16.39
N ALA A 5 14.29 -14.70 15.41
CA ALA A 5 13.01 -15.18 14.88
C ALA A 5 12.18 -15.94 15.94
N GLU A 6 12.82 -16.72 16.81
CA GLU A 6 12.15 -17.45 17.90
C GLU A 6 11.60 -16.50 18.96
N ILE A 7 12.32 -15.42 19.27
CA ILE A 7 11.87 -14.38 20.20
C ILE A 7 10.55 -13.76 19.71
N LEU A 8 10.47 -13.42 18.42
CA LEU A 8 9.26 -12.86 17.81
C LEU A 8 8.09 -13.86 17.81
N GLU A 9 8.34 -15.11 17.45
CA GLU A 9 7.31 -16.15 17.44
C GLU A 9 6.80 -16.49 18.85
N GLN A 10 7.66 -16.48 19.86
CA GLN A 10 7.26 -16.60 21.26
C GLN A 10 6.40 -15.41 21.69
N SER A 11 6.81 -14.19 21.34
CA SER A 11 6.05 -12.97 21.61
C SER A 11 4.65 -13.02 21.00
N TYR A 12 4.53 -13.46 19.74
CA TYR A 12 3.24 -13.66 19.07
C TYR A 12 2.35 -14.67 19.78
N LYS A 13 2.89 -15.84 20.16
CA LYS A 13 2.13 -16.88 20.88
C LYS A 13 1.62 -16.39 22.24
N LEU A 14 2.42 -15.61 22.97
CA LEU A 14 2.02 -15.01 24.24
C LEU A 14 0.93 -13.96 24.02
N ALA A 15 1.16 -13.04 23.10
CA ALA A 15 0.24 -11.96 22.76
C ALA A 15 -1.13 -12.49 22.30
N GLN A 16 -1.15 -13.56 21.50
CA GLN A 16 -2.39 -14.19 21.03
C GLN A 16 -3.21 -14.83 22.17
N LYS A 17 -2.55 -15.35 23.21
CA LYS A 17 -3.22 -15.90 24.40
C LYS A 17 -3.70 -14.82 25.38
N ALA A 18 -3.03 -13.68 25.41
CA ALA A 18 -3.25 -12.62 26.39
C ALA A 18 -3.94 -11.38 25.80
N LYS A 19 -4.81 -11.51 24.77
CA LYS A 19 -5.41 -10.36 24.08
C LYS A 19 -6.05 -9.32 25.02
N ALA A 20 -6.69 -9.76 26.10
CA ALA A 20 -7.38 -8.91 27.06
C ALA A 20 -6.51 -8.42 28.24
N LYS A 21 -5.24 -8.85 28.33
CA LYS A 21 -4.36 -8.54 29.47
C LYS A 21 -3.07 -7.87 28.99
N SER A 22 -2.84 -6.65 29.48
CA SER A 22 -1.60 -5.90 29.22
C SER A 22 -0.36 -6.65 29.76
N PHE A 23 0.74 -6.56 29.02
CA PHE A 23 2.07 -7.01 29.48
C PHE A 23 2.87 -5.91 30.20
N VAL A 24 2.45 -4.64 30.09
CA VAL A 24 3.10 -3.50 30.76
C VAL A 24 2.33 -3.11 32.02
N ALA A 25 3.06 -2.70 33.06
CA ALA A 25 2.50 -2.49 34.39
C ALA A 25 1.96 -1.07 34.65
N ALA A 26 2.38 -0.08 33.86
CA ALA A 26 1.99 1.32 34.05
C ALA A 26 1.11 1.84 32.91
N ASP A 27 0.06 2.57 33.29
CA ASP A 27 -0.92 3.16 32.39
C ASP A 27 -0.24 4.06 31.34
N GLU A 28 0.79 4.82 31.71
CA GLU A 28 1.48 5.71 30.76
C GLU A 28 2.16 4.98 29.59
N PHE A 29 2.66 3.75 29.78
CA PHE A 29 3.29 2.98 28.68
C PHE A 29 2.25 2.34 27.76
N TRP A 30 1.14 1.89 28.33
CA TRP A 30 0.04 1.28 27.59
C TRP A 30 -0.51 2.28 26.55
N GLU A 31 -0.77 3.53 26.94
CA GLU A 31 -1.34 4.55 26.05
C GLU A 31 -0.40 4.93 24.91
N LYS A 32 0.91 5.03 25.20
CA LYS A 32 1.93 5.34 24.20
C LYS A 32 2.07 4.21 23.19
N ILE A 33 2.12 2.97 23.65
CA ILE A 33 2.21 1.79 22.77
C ILE A 33 0.93 1.68 21.91
N GLU A 34 -0.24 1.88 22.51
CA GLU A 34 -1.51 1.88 21.79
C GLU A 34 -1.53 2.94 20.70
N PHE A 35 -1.19 4.19 21.06
CA PHE A 35 -1.14 5.31 20.13
C PHE A 35 -0.25 4.99 18.93
N LEU A 36 0.95 4.47 19.18
CA LEU A 36 1.86 4.06 18.11
C LEU A 36 1.21 2.99 17.23
N CYS A 37 0.73 1.90 17.81
CA CYS A 37 0.11 0.78 17.09
C CYS A 37 -1.11 1.21 16.25
N ARG A 38 -1.90 2.17 16.75
CA ARG A 38 -3.08 2.72 16.06
C ARG A 38 -2.76 3.88 15.10
N CYS A 39 -1.55 4.42 15.10
CA CYS A 39 -1.16 5.53 14.23
C CYS A 39 -1.13 5.11 12.74
N ASN A 40 -2.21 5.34 12.00
CA ASN A 40 -2.32 4.91 10.59
C ASN A 40 -1.58 5.83 9.61
N THR A 41 -1.26 7.05 10.03
CA THR A 41 -0.53 8.02 9.20
C THR A 41 0.98 7.75 9.17
N ASN A 42 1.52 7.03 10.17
CA ASN A 42 2.94 6.74 10.25
C ASN A 42 3.24 5.49 11.09
N LYS A 43 3.55 4.37 10.44
CA LYS A 43 3.92 3.10 11.11
C LYS A 43 5.42 2.87 11.22
N ALA A 44 6.25 3.79 10.73
CA ALA A 44 7.71 3.65 10.82
C ALA A 44 8.23 3.59 12.27
N PRO A 45 7.69 4.38 13.23
CA PRO A 45 8.16 4.33 14.62
C PRO A 45 7.96 2.97 15.29
N ILE A 46 6.87 2.24 14.98
CA ILE A 46 6.65 0.87 15.51
C ILE A 46 7.72 -0.08 14.98
N ARG A 47 8.01 -0.05 13.67
CA ARG A 47 9.03 -0.91 13.05
C ARG A 47 10.42 -0.66 13.68
N LEU A 48 10.79 0.62 13.87
CA LEU A 48 12.02 1.01 14.59
C LEU A 48 12.02 0.48 16.03
N LEU A 49 10.92 0.65 16.75
CA LEU A 49 10.84 0.24 18.15
C LEU A 49 10.98 -1.29 18.27
N MET A 50 10.31 -2.06 17.41
CA MET A 50 10.41 -3.51 17.38
C MET A 50 11.83 -4.00 17.08
N SER A 51 12.54 -3.38 16.13
CA SER A 51 13.93 -3.78 15.81
C SER A 51 14.88 -3.47 16.98
N CYS A 52 14.71 -2.33 17.65
CA CYS A 52 15.47 -1.96 18.84
C CYS A 52 15.22 -2.93 20.01
N LEU A 53 13.96 -3.27 20.28
CA LEU A 53 13.59 -4.22 21.34
C LEU A 53 14.12 -5.62 21.05
N LEU A 54 14.00 -6.08 19.80
CA LEU A 54 14.51 -7.38 19.37
C LEU A 54 16.02 -7.48 19.55
N ALA A 55 16.76 -6.44 19.15
CA ALA A 55 18.20 -6.38 19.37
C ALA A 55 18.56 -6.46 20.86
N LYS A 56 17.84 -5.73 21.71
CA LYS A 56 18.06 -5.75 23.17
C LYS A 56 17.78 -7.11 23.81
N LEU A 57 16.79 -7.85 23.30
CA LEU A 57 16.46 -9.19 23.77
C LEU A 57 17.43 -10.26 23.26
N HIS A 58 17.91 -10.11 22.03
CA HIS A 58 18.88 -11.03 21.43
C HIS A 58 20.26 -10.86 22.05
N ASP A 59 20.72 -9.62 22.23
CA ASP A 59 21.98 -9.28 22.88
C ASP A 59 21.76 -8.22 23.98
N PRO A 60 21.72 -8.63 25.27
CA PRO A 60 21.56 -7.71 26.38
C PRO A 60 22.65 -6.65 26.52
N ALA A 61 23.83 -6.83 25.88
CA ALA A 61 24.93 -5.87 25.93
C ALA A 61 24.71 -4.63 25.04
N VAL A 62 23.76 -4.68 24.10
CA VAL A 62 23.46 -3.52 23.25
C VAL A 62 22.79 -2.40 24.04
N ASP A 63 23.12 -1.17 23.68
CA ASP A 63 22.39 0.02 24.10
C ASP A 63 21.26 0.22 23.10
N ILE A 64 20.01 -0.06 23.53
CA ILE A 64 18.80 0.04 22.71
C ILE A 64 18.62 1.41 22.02
N ARG A 65 19.27 2.46 22.54
CA ARG A 65 19.26 3.82 21.97
C ARG A 65 20.21 4.00 20.78
N LYS A 66 21.00 2.99 20.41
CA LYS A 66 22.04 3.06 19.37
C LYS A 66 21.81 2.11 18.18
N PRO A 67 20.67 2.20 17.47
CA PRO A 67 20.38 1.31 16.34
C PRO A 67 21.07 1.69 15.02
N TYR A 68 22.00 2.65 15.05
CA TYR A 68 22.77 3.11 13.88
C TYR A 68 24.26 2.94 14.16
N THR A 69 24.94 2.18 13.30
CA THR A 69 26.39 1.92 13.42
C THR A 69 27.24 3.19 13.41
N GLU A 70 26.73 4.23 12.76
CA GLU A 70 27.29 5.57 12.64
C GLU A 70 27.42 6.30 13.98
N ILE A 71 26.60 5.93 14.99
CA ILE A 71 26.72 6.48 16.36
C ILE A 71 28.06 6.07 17.00
N GLY A 72 28.60 4.91 16.62
CA GLY A 72 29.87 4.39 17.11
C GLY A 72 29.87 4.00 18.61
N GLY A 73 31.02 3.50 19.07
CA GLY A 73 31.24 3.09 20.46
C GLY A 73 30.62 1.74 20.85
N LYS A 74 30.76 1.38 22.14
CA LYS A 74 30.21 0.13 22.68
C LYS A 74 28.68 0.15 22.70
N GLY A 75 28.08 -1.02 22.48
CA GLY A 75 26.64 -1.26 22.53
C GLY A 75 25.87 -0.82 21.29
N THR A 76 26.56 -0.40 20.22
CA THR A 76 25.92 0.00 18.96
C THR A 76 25.59 -1.23 18.11
N PHE A 77 24.46 -1.19 17.40
CA PHE A 77 23.98 -2.29 16.56
C PHE A 77 23.35 -1.76 15.27
N SER A 78 23.24 -2.61 14.24
CA SER A 78 22.48 -2.28 13.03
C SER A 78 21.01 -2.64 13.23
N GLY A 79 20.19 -1.66 13.62
CA GLY A 79 18.77 -1.90 13.77
C GLY A 79 18.07 -2.17 12.43
N ARG A 80 18.58 -1.61 11.33
CA ARG A 80 18.13 -1.92 9.97
C ARG A 80 18.28 -3.40 9.64
N HIS A 81 19.40 -4.01 10.05
CA HIS A 81 19.62 -5.44 9.87
C HIS A 81 18.54 -6.27 10.59
N TYR A 82 18.21 -5.94 11.85
CA TYR A 82 17.14 -6.63 12.57
C TYR A 82 15.78 -6.44 11.91
N ASP A 83 15.52 -5.24 11.41
CA ASP A 83 14.26 -4.87 10.80
C ASP A 83 14.01 -5.61 9.46
N GLU A 84 14.96 -5.55 8.53
CA GLU A 84 14.86 -6.19 7.21
C GLU A 84 14.95 -7.72 7.31
N LEU A 85 15.78 -8.27 8.21
CA LEU A 85 15.99 -9.73 8.28
C LEU A 85 14.90 -10.46 9.09
N TYR A 86 14.35 -9.84 10.14
CA TYR A 86 13.46 -10.53 11.08
C TYR A 86 12.08 -9.87 11.20
N ILE A 87 12.02 -8.55 11.45
CA ILE A 87 10.74 -7.87 11.68
C ILE A 87 9.86 -7.89 10.43
N GLU A 88 10.43 -7.67 9.27
CA GLU A 88 9.70 -7.69 7.99
C GLU A 88 9.01 -9.04 7.75
N ALA A 89 9.79 -10.13 7.79
CA ALA A 89 9.28 -11.48 7.62
C ALA A 89 8.19 -11.82 8.65
N PHE A 90 8.38 -11.42 9.91
CA PHE A 90 7.42 -11.62 10.99
C PHE A 90 6.10 -10.86 10.77
N VAL A 91 6.18 -9.58 10.42
CA VAL A 91 5.02 -8.73 10.12
C VAL A 91 4.23 -9.30 8.94
N HIS A 92 4.90 -9.70 7.87
CA HIS A 92 4.26 -10.29 6.70
C HIS A 92 3.60 -11.64 7.00
N LYS A 93 4.31 -12.54 7.67
CA LYS A 93 3.81 -13.87 8.03
C LYS A 93 2.51 -13.80 8.82
N HIS A 94 2.43 -12.90 9.80
CA HIS A 94 1.28 -12.77 10.69
C HIS A 94 0.26 -11.71 10.25
N LYS A 95 0.51 -11.04 9.12
CA LYS A 95 -0.30 -9.94 8.56
C LYS A 95 -0.54 -8.82 9.58
N LEU A 96 0.50 -8.42 10.31
CA LEU A 96 0.41 -7.34 11.30
C LEU A 96 0.32 -5.97 10.61
N PRO A 97 -0.44 -5.00 11.14
CA PRO A 97 -0.69 -3.70 10.52
C PRO A 97 0.51 -2.73 10.69
N CYS A 98 1.64 -3.07 10.06
CA CYS A 98 2.85 -2.24 10.00
C CYS A 98 3.20 -1.84 8.56
N ASN A 99 4.17 -0.93 8.41
CA ASN A 99 4.67 -0.57 7.09
C ASN A 99 5.33 -1.79 6.40
N PRO A 100 5.16 -1.92 5.07
CA PRO A 100 5.79 -2.96 4.28
C PRO A 100 7.31 -2.75 4.19
N THR A 101 7.76 -1.51 4.20
CA THR A 101 9.17 -1.14 4.09
C THR A 101 9.78 -0.88 5.45
N THR A 102 11.10 -1.04 5.51
CA THR A 102 11.89 -0.76 6.71
C THR A 102 11.71 0.67 7.23
N ALA A 103 11.69 0.83 8.56
CA ALA A 103 11.65 2.15 9.19
C ALA A 103 12.84 3.02 8.81
N TYR A 104 14.00 2.41 8.56
CA TYR A 104 15.29 3.07 8.36
C TYR A 104 15.41 3.76 6.99
N LEU A 105 14.45 3.55 6.09
CA LEU A 105 14.31 4.33 4.86
C LEU A 105 13.41 5.57 5.05
N THR A 106 12.74 5.73 6.19
CA THR A 106 11.91 6.91 6.44
C THR A 106 12.82 8.14 6.62
N PRO A 107 12.54 9.30 5.99
CA PRO A 107 13.41 10.48 6.10
C PRO A 107 13.75 10.88 7.54
N ALA A 108 12.80 10.75 8.45
CA ALA A 108 12.97 11.05 9.88
C ALA A 108 13.97 10.12 10.60
N PHE A 109 14.14 8.89 10.13
CA PHE A 109 14.99 7.86 10.73
C PHE A 109 16.25 7.57 9.90
N ARG A 110 16.34 8.12 8.69
CA ARG A 110 17.47 7.86 7.80
C ARG A 110 18.69 8.64 8.31
N ASN A 111 19.85 7.98 8.39
CA ASN A 111 21.15 8.59 8.68
C ASN A 111 21.27 9.30 10.05
N ILE A 112 20.65 8.77 11.10
CA ILE A 112 20.85 9.30 12.46
C ILE A 112 22.22 8.85 12.99
N ASP A 113 23.05 9.81 13.38
CA ASP A 113 24.39 9.62 13.94
C ASP A 113 24.46 9.93 15.45
N ARG A 114 23.30 10.15 16.09
CA ARG A 114 23.17 10.50 17.52
C ARG A 114 22.38 9.46 18.29
N ILE A 115 22.68 9.36 19.59
CA ILE A 115 21.95 8.49 20.52
C ILE A 115 20.48 8.90 20.56
N LEU A 116 19.57 7.93 20.41
CA LEU A 116 18.13 8.15 20.52
C LEU A 116 17.74 8.42 21.97
N LYS A 117 17.52 9.70 22.30
CA LYS A 117 17.09 10.18 23.62
C LYS A 117 15.79 10.98 23.49
N PRO A 118 15.01 11.15 24.58
CA PRO A 118 13.75 11.89 24.53
C PRO A 118 13.86 13.35 24.06
N ASP A 119 15.02 13.98 24.23
CA ASP A 119 15.33 15.35 23.80
C ASP A 119 15.78 15.45 22.33
N LEU A 120 15.89 14.33 21.61
CA LEU A 120 16.25 14.33 20.20
C LEU A 120 15.08 14.87 19.37
N GLU A 121 15.29 15.99 18.69
CA GLU A 121 14.30 16.55 17.78
C GLU A 121 14.17 15.72 16.51
N MET A 122 12.97 15.16 16.30
CA MET A 122 12.66 14.32 15.15
C MET A 122 11.74 15.07 14.17
N VAL A 123 12.12 15.08 12.91
CA VAL A 123 11.32 15.71 11.85
C VAL A 123 10.32 14.70 11.30
N GLY A 124 9.05 14.85 11.67
CA GLY A 124 7.97 14.04 11.11
C GLY A 124 6.62 14.33 11.75
N ARG A 125 5.56 13.67 11.25
CA ARG A 125 4.20 13.76 11.80
C ARG A 125 3.57 12.36 11.95
N PRO A 126 2.68 12.18 12.95
CA PRO A 126 2.43 13.08 14.08
C PRO A 126 3.66 13.16 15.00
N LYS A 127 3.88 14.29 15.68
CA LYS A 127 5.11 14.52 16.47
C LYS A 127 5.17 13.54 17.65
N GLU A 128 4.01 13.31 18.25
CA GLU A 128 3.74 12.40 19.36
C GLU A 128 4.29 10.98 19.09
N ALA A 129 4.18 10.50 17.85
CA ALA A 129 4.68 9.17 17.51
C ALA A 129 6.21 9.05 17.64
N TYR A 130 6.95 10.12 17.34
CA TYR A 130 8.39 10.15 17.51
C TYR A 130 8.77 10.30 18.99
N THR A 131 8.11 11.22 19.69
CA THR A 131 8.31 11.45 21.13
C THR A 131 8.09 10.17 21.93
N TYR A 132 6.94 9.51 21.75
CA TYR A 132 6.63 8.26 22.46
C TYR A 132 7.60 7.14 22.15
N THR A 133 8.09 7.06 20.91
CA THR A 133 9.10 6.05 20.54
C THR A 133 10.40 6.28 21.31
N LEU A 134 10.89 7.53 21.39
CA LEU A 134 12.12 7.87 22.11
C LEU A 134 11.97 7.67 23.62
N GLU A 135 10.80 8.01 24.18
CA GLU A 135 10.48 7.82 25.60
C GLU A 135 10.43 6.33 25.98
N ILE A 136 9.84 5.48 25.14
CA ILE A 136 9.79 4.03 25.38
C ILE A 136 11.20 3.44 25.30
N ILE A 137 12.01 3.82 24.31
CA ILE A 137 13.41 3.37 24.19
C ILE A 137 14.21 3.77 25.44
N ASP A 138 14.06 5.01 25.92
CA ASP A 138 14.75 5.50 27.12
C ASP A 138 14.27 4.79 28.40
N ALA A 139 12.97 4.51 28.51
CA ALA A 139 12.42 3.76 29.65
C ALA A 139 12.99 2.34 29.73
N VAL A 140 13.07 1.63 28.60
CA VAL A 140 13.70 0.30 28.53
C VAL A 140 15.20 0.38 28.85
N HIS A 141 15.89 1.40 28.32
CA HIS A 141 17.31 1.61 28.63
C HIS A 141 17.55 1.82 30.14
N LYS A 142 16.68 2.58 30.80
CA LYS A 142 16.74 2.86 32.25
C LYS A 142 16.15 1.75 33.12
N ASN A 143 15.77 0.60 32.54
CA ASN A 143 15.11 -0.52 33.22
C ASN A 143 13.81 -0.13 33.96
N LYS A 144 13.10 0.89 33.49
CA LYS A 144 11.76 1.25 34.00
C LYS A 144 10.69 0.27 33.52
N GLU A 145 10.91 -0.36 32.38
CA GLU A 145 10.09 -1.45 31.85
C GLU A 145 11.00 -2.44 31.11
N ARG A 146 10.62 -3.72 31.10
CA ARG A 146 11.40 -4.78 30.46
C ARG A 146 11.15 -4.80 28.95
N ALA A 147 12.20 -5.05 28.17
CA ALA A 147 12.11 -5.10 26.71
C ALA A 147 11.11 -6.15 26.19
N ASP A 148 10.99 -7.29 26.87
CA ASP A 148 10.05 -8.35 26.50
C ASP A 148 8.60 -7.96 26.76
N ASN A 149 8.32 -7.26 27.87
CA ASN A 149 6.99 -6.72 28.16
C ASN A 149 6.55 -5.73 27.07
N VAL A 150 7.43 -4.78 26.69
CA VAL A 150 7.12 -3.81 25.63
C VAL A 150 6.91 -4.50 24.28
N LEU A 151 7.77 -5.44 23.90
CA LEU A 151 7.63 -6.16 22.62
C LEU A 151 6.33 -6.97 22.58
N ASN A 152 6.02 -7.71 23.66
CA ASN A 152 4.79 -8.49 23.77
C ASN A 152 3.55 -7.59 23.69
N GLU A 153 3.60 -6.40 24.31
CA GLU A 153 2.51 -5.44 24.29
C GLU A 153 2.28 -4.83 22.91
N ILE A 154 3.35 -4.48 22.19
CA ILE A 154 3.26 -4.04 20.79
C ILE A 154 2.63 -5.14 19.93
N VAL A 155 3.11 -6.38 20.04
CA VAL A 155 2.58 -7.50 19.25
C VAL A 155 1.10 -7.76 19.60
N ARG A 156 0.72 -7.69 20.89
CA ARG A 156 -0.67 -7.80 21.35
C ARG A 156 -1.55 -6.75 20.68
N TYR A 157 -1.13 -5.49 20.69
CA TYR A 157 -1.89 -4.41 20.07
C TYR A 157 -2.00 -4.51 18.56
N LEU A 158 -0.91 -4.92 17.88
CA LEU A 158 -0.95 -5.16 16.44
C LEU A 158 -1.94 -6.28 16.08
N ILE A 159 -2.05 -7.32 16.91
CA ILE A 159 -3.08 -8.37 16.76
C ILE A 159 -4.49 -7.80 17.00
N VAL A 160 -4.70 -7.00 18.05
CA VAL A 160 -6.00 -6.36 18.33
C VAL A 160 -6.45 -5.48 17.15
N VAL A 161 -5.57 -4.59 16.67
CA VAL A 161 -5.87 -3.70 15.53
C VAL A 161 -6.15 -4.51 14.27
N LYS A 162 -5.42 -5.61 14.06
CA LYS A 162 -5.68 -6.54 12.94
C LYS A 162 -7.08 -7.13 13.04
N ASP A 163 -7.43 -7.73 14.18
CA ASP A 163 -8.72 -8.40 14.37
C ASP A 163 -9.88 -7.40 14.21
N GLU A 164 -9.74 -6.18 14.75
CA GLU A 164 -10.72 -5.10 14.59
C GLU A 164 -10.91 -4.72 13.11
N ASN A 165 -9.82 -4.62 12.33
CA ASN A 165 -9.88 -4.31 10.91
C ASN A 165 -10.54 -5.45 10.11
N GLU A 166 -10.18 -6.71 10.41
CA GLU A 166 -10.79 -7.89 9.77
C GLU A 166 -12.29 -7.97 10.07
N GLN A 167 -12.70 -7.70 11.32
CA GLN A 167 -14.10 -7.66 11.71
C GLN A 167 -14.86 -6.54 10.99
N ARG A 168 -14.31 -5.33 10.94
CA ARG A 168 -14.94 -4.19 10.25
C ARG A 168 -15.12 -4.47 8.76
N MET A 169 -14.10 -5.03 8.11
CA MET A 169 -14.19 -5.44 6.70
C MET A 169 -15.23 -6.52 6.49
N GLY A 170 -15.27 -7.54 7.36
CA GLY A 170 -16.28 -8.59 7.32
C GLY A 170 -17.71 -8.04 7.40
N GLN A 171 -17.94 -7.07 8.29
CA GLN A 171 -19.24 -6.40 8.42
C GLN A 171 -19.62 -5.60 7.17
N LEU A 172 -18.68 -4.84 6.60
CA LEU A 172 -18.91 -4.07 5.37
C LEU A 172 -19.26 -4.99 4.18
N ILE A 173 -18.51 -6.08 4.01
CA ILE A 173 -18.76 -7.07 2.95
C ILE A 173 -20.09 -7.80 3.18
N ALA A 174 -20.40 -8.18 4.42
CA ALA A 174 -21.67 -8.83 4.73
C ALA A 174 -22.88 -7.92 4.46
N GLY A 175 -22.74 -6.62 4.73
CA GLY A 175 -23.77 -5.63 4.43
C GLY A 175 -24.10 -5.50 2.94
N LEU A 176 -23.13 -5.74 2.06
CA LEU A 176 -23.34 -5.74 0.60
C LEU A 176 -24.04 -7.02 0.08
N LYS A 177 -23.95 -8.14 0.81
CA LYS A 177 -24.54 -9.42 0.37
C LYS A 177 -26.04 -9.53 0.62
N GLN A 178 -26.64 -8.59 1.36
CA GLN A 178 -28.05 -8.65 1.78
C GLN A 178 -29.03 -8.10 0.73
N THR A 179 -28.55 -7.65 -0.43
CA THR A 179 -29.33 -6.92 -1.45
C THR A 179 -29.51 -7.72 -2.75
N ASN A 180 -29.98 -8.97 -2.68
CA ASN A 180 -30.22 -9.79 -3.88
C ASN A 180 -31.49 -9.43 -4.67
N ASP A 181 -32.36 -8.56 -4.14
CA ASP A 181 -33.64 -8.17 -4.76
C ASP A 181 -33.64 -6.77 -5.40
N PHE A 182 -32.49 -6.08 -5.45
CA PHE A 182 -32.43 -4.73 -6.01
C PHE A 182 -32.00 -4.73 -7.47
N LEU A 183 -32.56 -3.78 -8.24
CA LEU A 183 -32.05 -3.40 -9.54
C LEU A 183 -30.53 -3.12 -9.41
N PRO A 184 -29.67 -3.57 -10.34
CA PRO A 184 -28.23 -3.24 -10.30
C PRO A 184 -27.96 -1.77 -10.57
N LEU A 185 -26.91 -1.19 -9.96
CA LEU A 185 -26.48 0.21 -10.20
C LEU A 185 -26.47 0.54 -11.70
N SER A 186 -26.97 1.70 -12.09
CA SER A 186 -26.84 2.19 -13.47
C SER A 186 -25.39 2.52 -13.76
N SER A 187 -25.06 2.69 -15.05
CA SER A 187 -23.71 3.09 -15.45
C SER A 187 -23.29 4.40 -14.78
N GLU A 188 -24.16 5.41 -14.70
CA GLU A 188 -23.81 6.71 -14.09
C GLU A 188 -23.67 6.64 -12.55
N GLU A 189 -24.45 5.81 -11.85
CA GLU A 189 -24.23 5.61 -10.40
C GLU A 189 -22.88 4.94 -10.12
N ILE A 190 -22.47 3.98 -10.96
CA ILE A 190 -21.13 3.38 -10.86
C ILE A 190 -20.04 4.43 -11.13
N ILE A 191 -20.25 5.32 -12.11
CA ILE A 191 -19.33 6.43 -12.37
C ILE A 191 -19.20 7.34 -11.15
N ILE A 192 -20.31 7.75 -10.53
CA ILE A 192 -20.32 8.62 -9.34
C ILE A 192 -19.57 7.94 -8.18
N LEU A 193 -19.87 6.67 -7.89
CA LEU A 193 -19.24 5.88 -6.85
C LEU A 193 -17.72 5.83 -7.05
N ILE A 194 -17.26 5.44 -8.24
CA ILE A 194 -15.83 5.30 -8.52
C ILE A 194 -15.12 6.66 -8.56
N ALA A 195 -15.80 7.72 -9.03
CA ALA A 195 -15.25 9.07 -8.98
C ALA A 195 -15.02 9.55 -7.54
N GLN A 196 -15.94 9.28 -6.62
CA GLN A 196 -15.77 9.58 -5.19
C GLN A 196 -14.60 8.76 -4.59
N HIS A 197 -14.47 7.49 -4.99
CA HIS A 197 -13.34 6.66 -4.54
C HIS A 197 -11.99 7.20 -5.05
N LEU A 198 -11.92 7.66 -6.30
CA LEU A 198 -10.72 8.29 -6.89
C LEU A 198 -10.29 9.59 -6.20
N GLN A 199 -11.22 10.31 -5.56
CA GLN A 199 -10.92 11.54 -4.80
C GLN A 199 -10.35 11.26 -3.40
N CYS A 200 -10.34 10.01 -2.95
CA CYS A 200 -9.76 9.65 -1.66
C CYS A 200 -8.23 9.82 -1.68
N LYS A 201 -7.63 10.03 -0.49
CA LYS A 201 -6.17 10.11 -0.38
C LYS A 201 -5.51 8.78 -0.73
N ASN A 202 -4.32 8.83 -1.36
CA ASN A 202 -3.54 7.67 -1.78
C ASN A 202 -4.26 6.77 -2.80
N ALA A 203 -5.03 7.38 -3.72
CA ALA A 203 -5.82 6.70 -4.75
C ALA A 203 -5.07 6.44 -6.08
N SER A 204 -3.75 6.65 -6.13
CA SER A 204 -2.98 6.57 -7.39
C SER A 204 -3.00 5.19 -8.06
N ARG A 205 -3.23 4.11 -7.30
CA ARG A 205 -3.39 2.74 -7.83
C ARG A 205 -4.77 2.50 -8.45
N LEU A 206 -5.80 3.27 -8.09
CA LEU A 206 -7.17 2.98 -8.52
C LEU A 206 -7.38 3.04 -10.04
N PRO A 207 -6.80 3.97 -10.82
CA PRO A 207 -6.89 3.95 -12.29
C PRO A 207 -6.38 2.66 -12.93
N VAL A 208 -5.28 2.09 -12.40
CA VAL A 208 -4.76 0.77 -12.84
C VAL A 208 -5.83 -0.31 -12.68
N LEU A 209 -6.48 -0.35 -11.50
CA LEU A 209 -7.51 -1.34 -11.20
C LEU A 209 -8.78 -1.14 -12.04
N ILE A 210 -9.13 0.10 -12.38
CA ILE A 210 -10.27 0.41 -13.25
C ILE A 210 -10.03 -0.17 -14.65
N VAL A 211 -8.87 0.09 -15.25
CA VAL A 211 -8.54 -0.42 -16.59
C VAL A 211 -8.44 -1.95 -16.57
N ALA A 212 -7.74 -2.53 -15.58
CA ALA A 212 -7.65 -3.97 -15.45
C ALA A 212 -9.03 -4.64 -15.28
N ALA A 213 -9.90 -4.07 -14.44
CA ALA A 213 -11.27 -4.56 -14.27
C ALA A 213 -12.06 -4.53 -15.58
N ALA A 214 -11.92 -3.47 -16.38
CA ALA A 214 -12.58 -3.36 -17.68
C ALA A 214 -12.17 -4.49 -18.62
N TYR A 215 -10.85 -4.75 -18.76
CA TYR A 215 -10.36 -5.83 -19.60
C TYR A 215 -10.74 -7.22 -19.09
N ILE A 216 -10.58 -7.49 -17.79
CA ILE A 216 -10.97 -8.79 -17.21
C ILE A 216 -12.45 -9.06 -17.50
N THR A 217 -13.30 -8.05 -17.28
CA THR A 217 -14.75 -8.16 -17.48
C THR A 217 -15.14 -8.42 -18.93
N ALA A 218 -14.50 -7.74 -19.89
CA ALA A 218 -14.85 -7.83 -21.30
C ALA A 218 -14.04 -8.88 -22.07
N SER A 219 -13.06 -9.53 -21.44
CA SER A 219 -12.05 -10.39 -22.08
C SER A 219 -12.63 -11.45 -23.02
N ASP A 220 -13.70 -12.14 -22.63
CA ASP A 220 -14.35 -13.16 -23.46
C ASP A 220 -15.05 -12.59 -24.71
N LYS A 221 -15.32 -11.28 -24.74
CA LYS A 221 -15.94 -10.60 -25.88
C LYS A 221 -14.91 -9.98 -26.82
N ILE A 222 -13.81 -9.46 -26.28
CA ILE A 222 -12.81 -8.72 -27.05
C ILE A 222 -11.58 -9.56 -27.40
N GLY A 223 -11.37 -10.71 -26.73
CA GLY A 223 -10.21 -11.57 -26.98
C GLY A 223 -8.91 -11.01 -26.43
N GLU A 224 -8.97 -10.09 -25.47
CA GLU A 224 -7.81 -9.42 -24.85
C GLU A 224 -7.84 -9.57 -23.32
N LEU A 225 -6.67 -9.68 -22.70
CA LEU A 225 -6.51 -9.89 -21.27
C LEU A 225 -5.36 -9.05 -20.70
N PRO A 226 -5.51 -8.49 -19.49
CA PRO A 226 -4.41 -7.84 -18.82
C PRO A 226 -3.44 -8.88 -18.26
N LEU A 227 -2.14 -8.61 -18.37
CA LEU A 227 -1.12 -9.35 -17.64
C LEU A 227 -1.31 -9.17 -16.11
N PRO A 228 -0.80 -10.12 -15.29
CA PRO A 228 -0.89 -10.01 -13.84
C PRO A 228 -0.31 -8.67 -13.33
N LEU A 229 -1.10 -7.94 -12.56
CA LEU A 229 -0.68 -6.65 -12.00
C LEU A 229 0.45 -6.87 -10.99
N HIS A 230 1.60 -6.22 -11.21
CA HIS A 230 2.69 -6.21 -10.24
C HIS A 230 2.41 -5.21 -9.10
N ALA A 231 2.86 -5.53 -7.89
CA ALA A 231 2.75 -4.61 -6.75
C ALA A 231 3.59 -3.34 -7.01
N HIS A 232 3.05 -2.17 -6.65
CA HIS A 232 3.67 -0.84 -6.91
C HIS A 232 5.09 -0.64 -6.35
N THR A 233 5.57 -1.54 -5.48
CA THR A 233 6.90 -1.46 -4.85
C THR A 233 7.98 -2.26 -5.58
N ALA A 234 7.65 -2.97 -6.66
CA ALA A 234 8.68 -3.54 -7.51
C ALA A 234 9.38 -2.38 -8.23
N ALA A 235 10.64 -2.10 -7.87
CA ALA A 235 11.41 -1.05 -8.53
C ALA A 235 11.36 -1.27 -10.05
N ASP A 236 10.94 -0.25 -10.81
CA ASP A 236 10.77 -0.26 -12.29
C ASP A 236 11.98 -0.83 -13.06
N LYS A 237 13.16 -0.90 -12.43
CA LYS A 237 14.38 -1.48 -12.98
C LYS A 237 14.42 -3.02 -12.98
N GLN A 238 13.62 -3.71 -12.18
CA GLN A 238 13.69 -5.18 -12.03
C GLN A 238 12.60 -5.94 -12.79
N THR A 239 11.46 -5.33 -13.14
CA THR A 239 10.34 -6.05 -13.79
C THR A 239 10.38 -6.01 -15.31
N GLY A 240 10.98 -4.98 -15.90
CA GLY A 240 10.97 -4.84 -17.35
C GLY A 240 9.57 -4.56 -17.92
N SER A 241 8.65 -3.95 -17.15
CA SER A 241 7.31 -3.54 -17.62
C SER A 241 7.34 -2.29 -18.52
N VAL A 242 6.56 -2.30 -19.59
CA VAL A 242 6.41 -1.24 -20.60
C VAL A 242 5.52 -0.12 -20.07
N GLY A 243 4.47 -0.47 -19.32
CA GLY A 243 3.58 0.47 -18.62
C GLY A 243 2.99 -0.11 -17.34
N ASP A 244 1.98 0.55 -16.81
CA ASP A 244 1.30 0.19 -15.56
C ASP A 244 0.27 -0.93 -15.75
N VAL A 245 -0.36 -1.01 -16.93
CA VAL A 245 -1.21 -2.13 -17.35
C VAL A 245 -0.80 -2.54 -18.76
N GLU A 246 -0.54 -3.83 -18.94
CA GLU A 246 -0.14 -4.41 -20.21
C GLU A 246 -1.20 -5.42 -20.64
N ILE A 247 -1.65 -5.32 -21.88
CA ILE A 247 -2.71 -6.14 -22.45
C ILE A 247 -2.12 -7.04 -23.53
N THR A 248 -2.57 -8.30 -23.53
CA THR A 248 -2.20 -9.33 -24.50
C THR A 248 -3.44 -9.83 -25.23
N LEU A 249 -3.26 -10.42 -26.41
CA LEU A 249 -4.30 -11.21 -27.04
C LEU A 249 -4.46 -12.53 -26.27
N LYS A 250 -5.69 -13.05 -26.22
CA LYS A 250 -5.96 -14.35 -25.60
C LYS A 250 -5.19 -15.43 -26.36
N ASN A 251 -4.33 -16.16 -25.63
CA ASN A 251 -3.40 -17.17 -26.14
C ASN A 251 -2.16 -16.62 -26.89
N ASP A 252 -1.85 -15.34 -26.73
CA ASP A 252 -0.58 -14.75 -27.14
C ASP A 252 0.10 -14.13 -25.90
N GLU A 253 1.42 -14.19 -25.85
CA GLU A 253 2.21 -13.53 -24.80
C GLU A 253 2.67 -12.13 -25.24
N ALA A 254 2.46 -11.78 -26.52
CA ALA A 254 2.81 -10.46 -27.05
C ALA A 254 1.89 -9.38 -26.50
N ILE A 255 2.50 -8.33 -25.95
CA ILE A 255 1.79 -7.13 -25.49
C ILE A 255 1.31 -6.37 -26.73
N VAL A 256 0.00 -6.11 -26.82
CA VAL A 256 -0.62 -5.34 -27.90
C VAL A 256 -1.02 -3.94 -27.48
N THR A 257 -1.41 -3.75 -26.22
CA THR A 257 -1.79 -2.44 -25.67
C THR A 257 -1.09 -2.20 -24.34
N CYS A 258 -0.54 -1.00 -24.18
CA CYS A 258 0.11 -0.56 -22.95
C CYS A 258 -0.59 0.67 -22.41
N TYR A 259 -0.90 0.68 -21.12
CA TYR A 259 -1.43 1.85 -20.42
C TYR A 259 -0.41 2.42 -19.43
N GLU A 260 -0.31 3.74 -19.38
CA GLU A 260 0.44 4.48 -18.36
C GLU A 260 -0.51 5.43 -17.62
N MET A 261 -0.50 5.38 -16.29
CA MET A 261 -1.37 6.18 -15.44
C MET A 261 -0.68 7.48 -15.02
N LYS A 262 -1.41 8.59 -15.00
CA LYS A 262 -0.96 9.87 -14.45
C LYS A 262 -2.03 10.47 -13.54
N ASP A 263 -1.65 10.81 -12.32
CA ASP A 263 -2.48 11.57 -11.38
C ASP A 263 -2.47 13.09 -11.67
N LYS A 264 -1.86 13.49 -12.78
CA LYS A 264 -1.59 14.85 -13.22
C LYS A 264 -1.71 14.96 -14.75
N PRO A 265 -1.77 16.19 -15.31
CA PRO A 265 -1.71 16.38 -16.76
C PRO A 265 -0.51 15.68 -17.38
N VAL A 266 -0.75 14.99 -18.49
CA VAL A 266 0.33 14.37 -19.29
C VAL A 266 1.14 15.47 -19.94
N SER A 267 2.47 15.37 -19.84
CA SER A 267 3.39 16.30 -20.50
C SER A 267 3.96 15.68 -21.79
N ARG A 268 4.46 16.52 -22.70
CA ARG A 268 5.23 16.03 -23.87
C ARG A 268 6.43 15.17 -23.45
N ASN A 269 7.06 15.49 -22.32
CA ASN A 269 8.18 14.71 -21.81
C ASN A 269 7.75 13.29 -21.39
N ASP A 270 6.54 13.10 -20.83
CA ASP A 270 6.02 11.78 -20.52
C ASP A 270 5.92 10.91 -21.79
N ILE A 271 5.44 11.50 -22.90
CA ILE A 271 5.34 10.83 -24.20
C ILE A 271 6.73 10.48 -24.76
N VAL A 272 7.69 11.41 -24.68
CA VAL A 272 9.08 11.17 -25.11
C VAL A 272 9.71 10.04 -24.31
N VAL A 273 9.48 9.99 -22.99
CA VAL A 273 9.96 8.89 -22.14
C VAL A 273 9.34 7.56 -22.56
N ALA A 274 8.03 7.52 -22.87
CA ALA A 274 7.37 6.32 -23.38
C ALA A 274 7.97 5.83 -24.70
N LEU A 275 8.23 6.73 -25.67
CA LEU A 275 8.92 6.38 -26.92
C LEU A 275 10.30 5.76 -26.67
N GLN A 276 11.07 6.34 -25.74
CA GLN A 276 12.37 5.78 -25.36
C GLN A 276 12.25 4.40 -24.69
N LYS A 277 11.20 4.15 -23.90
CA LYS A 277 10.92 2.82 -23.32
C LYS A 277 10.69 1.79 -24.43
N LEU A 278 9.83 2.11 -25.41
CA LEU A 278 9.51 1.21 -26.53
C LEU A 278 10.75 0.92 -27.40
N ALA A 279 11.49 1.96 -27.78
CA ALA A 279 12.68 1.83 -28.61
C ALA A 279 13.76 0.93 -27.96
N LYS A 280 13.96 1.06 -26.64
CA LYS A 280 14.95 0.26 -25.91
C LYS A 280 14.59 -1.22 -25.84
N LYS A 281 13.31 -1.54 -25.70
CA LYS A 281 12.85 -2.92 -25.51
C LYS A 281 12.59 -3.68 -26.81
N LYS A 282 12.53 -2.98 -27.95
CA LYS A 282 12.20 -3.56 -29.26
C LYS A 282 10.87 -4.34 -29.25
N ILE A 283 9.93 -3.94 -28.39
CA ILE A 283 8.59 -4.51 -28.34
C ILE A 283 7.74 -3.75 -29.35
N LYS A 284 7.04 -4.50 -30.21
CA LYS A 284 6.04 -3.95 -31.12
C LYS A 284 4.69 -4.06 -30.41
N ILE A 285 4.09 -2.92 -30.12
CA ILE A 285 2.71 -2.83 -29.59
C ILE A 285 1.89 -2.01 -30.57
N ASP A 286 0.57 -2.17 -30.52
CA ASP A 286 -0.36 -1.42 -31.36
C ASP A 286 -0.75 -0.09 -30.68
N ASN A 287 -0.95 -0.10 -29.36
CA ASN A 287 -1.47 1.06 -28.61
C ASN A 287 -0.59 1.41 -27.39
N TYR A 288 -0.25 2.69 -27.23
CA TYR A 288 0.30 3.26 -25.99
C TYR A 288 -0.61 4.38 -25.46
N ILE A 289 -1.37 4.08 -24.42
CA ILE A 289 -2.45 4.94 -23.94
C ILE A 289 -2.10 5.52 -22.57
N PHE A 290 -2.08 6.85 -22.46
CA PHE A 290 -2.04 7.52 -21.16
C PHE A 290 -3.45 7.66 -20.60
N ILE A 291 -3.66 7.26 -19.36
CA ILE A 291 -4.89 7.51 -18.61
C ILE A 291 -4.57 8.54 -17.54
N THR A 292 -5.28 9.68 -17.56
CA THR A 292 -5.05 10.76 -16.60
C THR A 292 -6.30 11.11 -15.79
N THR A 293 -6.08 11.53 -14.54
CA THR A 293 -7.11 12.20 -13.72
C THR A 293 -6.97 13.73 -13.75
N GLY A 294 -5.95 14.27 -14.43
CA GLY A 294 -5.77 15.69 -14.66
C GLY A 294 -6.39 16.17 -15.98
N PRO A 295 -6.45 17.48 -16.23
CA PRO A 295 -6.86 18.01 -17.52
C PRO A 295 -5.95 17.55 -18.66
N ILE A 296 -6.53 17.35 -19.84
CA ILE A 296 -5.81 16.98 -21.06
C ILE A 296 -5.53 18.26 -21.87
N ASP A 297 -4.25 18.54 -22.06
CA ASP A 297 -3.79 19.62 -22.93
C ASP A 297 -3.91 19.20 -24.41
N LYS A 298 -4.55 20.05 -25.21
CA LYS A 298 -4.81 19.77 -26.63
C LYS A 298 -3.51 19.65 -27.43
N ASP A 299 -2.51 20.49 -27.19
CA ASP A 299 -1.25 20.48 -27.94
C ASP A 299 -0.38 19.26 -27.58
N VAL A 300 -0.58 18.69 -26.38
CA VAL A 300 0.02 17.43 -25.96
C VAL A 300 -0.71 16.25 -26.60
N ALA A 301 -2.05 16.27 -26.63
CA ALA A 301 -2.85 15.22 -27.27
C ALA A 301 -2.63 15.17 -28.79
N ASP A 302 -2.57 16.32 -29.45
CA ASP A 302 -2.26 16.43 -30.88
C ASP A 302 -0.83 15.94 -31.18
N TYR A 303 0.12 16.22 -30.28
CA TYR A 303 1.47 15.65 -30.37
C TYR A 303 1.46 14.12 -30.25
N ALA A 304 0.75 13.55 -29.26
CA ALA A 304 0.60 12.11 -29.11
C ALA A 304 0.05 11.47 -30.40
N LYS A 305 -1.05 12.02 -30.92
CA LYS A 305 -1.68 11.56 -32.16
C LYS A 305 -0.75 11.58 -33.37
N SER A 306 0.09 12.61 -33.48
CA SER A 306 1.05 12.75 -34.60
C SER A 306 2.10 11.62 -34.67
N LEU A 307 2.27 10.85 -33.58
CA LEU A 307 3.27 9.78 -33.51
C LEU A 307 2.83 8.50 -34.22
N TYR A 308 1.56 8.35 -34.58
CA TYR A 308 1.08 7.14 -35.26
C TYR A 308 1.82 6.90 -36.58
N GLU A 309 1.85 7.91 -37.47
CA GLU A 309 2.50 7.81 -38.78
C GLU A 309 3.99 7.40 -38.70
N PRO A 310 4.85 8.04 -37.89
CA PRO A 310 6.27 7.69 -37.84
C PRO A 310 6.59 6.42 -37.02
N THR A 311 5.69 5.96 -36.14
CA THR A 311 6.00 4.84 -35.23
C THR A 311 5.19 3.57 -35.51
N GLY A 312 4.04 3.69 -36.17
CA GLY A 312 3.05 2.62 -36.29
C GLY A 312 2.33 2.28 -34.98
N VAL A 313 2.51 3.07 -33.91
CA VAL A 313 1.91 2.87 -32.59
C VAL A 313 0.90 3.99 -32.33
N GLU A 314 -0.32 3.64 -31.94
CA GLU A 314 -1.35 4.60 -31.57
C GLU A 314 -1.08 5.15 -30.17
N PHE A 315 -0.63 6.41 -30.12
CA PHE A 315 -0.47 7.15 -28.87
C PHE A 315 -1.72 7.97 -28.58
N ALA A 316 -2.35 7.71 -27.44
CA ALA A 316 -3.56 8.41 -27.01
C ALA A 316 -3.46 8.89 -25.55
N ILE A 317 -4.22 9.94 -25.23
CA ILE A 317 -4.40 10.44 -23.86
C ILE A 317 -5.90 10.46 -23.58
N LEU A 318 -6.32 9.71 -22.56
CA LEU A 318 -7.73 9.56 -22.19
C LEU A 318 -7.92 9.98 -20.73
N ASP A 319 -9.08 10.58 -20.44
CA ASP A 319 -9.47 10.87 -19.07
C ASP A 319 -10.05 9.61 -18.41
N CYS A 320 -9.64 9.32 -17.17
CA CYS A 320 -10.00 8.07 -16.51
C CYS A 320 -11.53 7.88 -16.37
N ILE A 321 -12.25 8.95 -16.04
CA ILE A 321 -13.71 8.92 -15.87
C ILE A 321 -14.41 8.75 -17.23
N GLY A 322 -13.95 9.42 -18.27
CA GLY A 322 -14.49 9.35 -19.62
C GLY A 322 -14.25 7.98 -20.26
N PHE A 323 -13.06 7.41 -20.09
CA PHE A 323 -12.77 6.01 -20.44
C PHE A 323 -13.77 5.07 -19.78
N MET A 324 -13.93 5.16 -18.46
CA MET A 324 -14.85 4.32 -17.71
C MET A 324 -16.31 4.54 -18.15
N ARG A 325 -16.73 5.80 -18.36
CA ARG A 325 -18.09 6.13 -18.81
C ARG A 325 -18.38 5.51 -20.17
N HIS A 326 -17.47 5.66 -21.12
CA HIS A 326 -17.61 5.04 -22.44
C HIS A 326 -17.71 3.52 -22.33
N TYR A 327 -16.79 2.89 -21.58
CA TYR A 327 -16.79 1.46 -21.33
C TYR A 327 -18.12 0.97 -20.72
N LEU A 328 -18.62 1.63 -19.67
CA LEU A 328 -19.85 1.20 -18.98
C LEU A 328 -21.12 1.41 -19.79
N HIS A 329 -21.16 2.34 -20.74
CA HIS A 329 -22.30 2.48 -21.65
C HIS A 329 -22.21 1.48 -22.81
N PHE A 330 -21.01 1.27 -23.35
CA PHE A 330 -20.80 0.31 -24.43
C PHE A 330 -21.05 -1.13 -23.95
N PHE A 331 -20.50 -1.50 -22.79
CA PHE A 331 -20.68 -2.79 -22.14
C PHE A 331 -21.72 -2.74 -21.01
N HIS A 332 -22.84 -2.04 -21.23
CA HIS A 332 -23.88 -1.83 -20.21
C HIS A 332 -24.36 -3.10 -19.50
N ARG A 333 -24.43 -4.23 -20.21
CA ARG A 333 -24.86 -5.53 -19.64
C ARG A 333 -23.82 -6.15 -18.71
N LEU A 334 -22.56 -5.73 -18.78
CA LEU A 334 -21.45 -6.22 -17.95
C LEU A 334 -21.12 -5.30 -16.78
N ARG A 335 -21.80 -4.16 -16.63
CA ARG A 335 -21.47 -3.14 -15.61
C ARG A 335 -21.43 -3.65 -14.17
N ASN A 336 -22.30 -4.60 -13.81
CA ASN A 336 -22.31 -5.18 -12.48
C ASN A 336 -21.10 -6.13 -12.28
N SER A 337 -20.78 -6.92 -13.30
CA SER A 337 -19.57 -7.76 -13.30
C SER A 337 -18.31 -6.90 -13.19
N PHE A 338 -18.25 -5.78 -13.90
CA PHE A 338 -17.17 -4.80 -13.78
C PHE A 338 -17.03 -4.28 -12.35
N LEU A 339 -18.13 -3.85 -11.72
CA LEU A 339 -18.09 -3.34 -10.35
C LEU A 339 -17.63 -4.41 -9.36
N ASN A 340 -18.04 -5.67 -9.55
CA ASN A 340 -17.63 -6.79 -8.72
C ASN A 340 -16.14 -7.12 -8.89
N ILE A 341 -15.65 -7.18 -10.13
CA ILE A 341 -14.23 -7.41 -10.42
C ILE A 341 -13.38 -6.26 -9.87
N TYR A 342 -13.82 -5.01 -10.04
CA TYR A 342 -13.14 -3.85 -9.46
C TYR A 342 -13.05 -3.95 -7.92
N GLN A 343 -14.15 -4.33 -7.25
CA GLN A 343 -14.14 -4.59 -5.82
C GLN A 343 -13.12 -5.67 -5.44
N GLU A 344 -13.13 -6.81 -6.13
CA GLU A 344 -12.21 -7.91 -5.87
C GLU A 344 -10.75 -7.46 -5.98
N LEU A 345 -10.41 -6.71 -7.05
CA LEU A 345 -9.09 -6.14 -7.24
C LEU A 345 -8.70 -5.16 -6.11
N VAL A 346 -9.58 -4.23 -5.75
CA VAL A 346 -9.36 -3.27 -4.64
C VAL A 346 -9.10 -4.00 -3.33
N LEU A 347 -9.85 -5.07 -3.04
CA LEU A 347 -9.71 -5.83 -1.80
C LEU A 347 -8.46 -6.72 -1.79
N ALA A 348 -8.05 -7.26 -2.94
CA ALA A 348 -6.90 -8.13 -3.09
C ALA A 348 -5.55 -7.39 -3.02
N GLU A 349 -5.51 -6.11 -3.41
CA GLU A 349 -4.28 -5.31 -3.37
C GLU A 349 -3.69 -5.24 -1.95
N PRO A 350 -2.36 -5.35 -1.76
CA PRO A 350 -1.75 -5.18 -0.46
C PRO A 350 -1.97 -3.76 0.09
N SER A 351 -1.96 -3.62 1.42
CA SER A 351 -2.13 -2.33 2.10
C SER A 351 -1.06 -1.29 1.74
N SER A 352 0.06 -1.73 1.15
CA SER A 352 1.11 -0.88 0.58
C SER A 352 0.70 -0.14 -0.69
N SER A 353 -0.26 -0.69 -1.44
CA SER A 353 -0.73 -0.17 -2.73
C SER A 353 -2.14 0.40 -2.61
N VAL A 354 -3.05 -0.29 -1.91
CA VAL A 354 -4.39 0.21 -1.58
C VAL A 354 -4.59 0.10 -0.07
N THR A 355 -4.53 1.24 0.62
CA THR A 355 -4.57 1.27 2.09
C THR A 355 -5.88 0.74 2.65
N GLN A 356 -5.84 0.23 3.89
CA GLN A 356 -7.04 -0.25 4.60
C GLN A 356 -8.18 0.79 4.63
N PRO A 357 -7.95 2.08 4.98
CA PRO A 357 -9.01 3.09 4.93
C PRO A 357 -9.59 3.31 3.52
N LEU A 358 -8.78 3.16 2.47
CA LEU A 358 -9.23 3.31 1.08
C LEU A 358 -10.16 2.16 0.67
N LYS A 359 -9.83 0.92 1.06
CA LYS A 359 -10.70 -0.25 0.87
C LYS A 359 -12.05 -0.08 1.59
N GLU A 360 -12.01 0.36 2.84
CA GLU A 360 -13.21 0.62 3.65
C GLU A 360 -14.07 1.72 3.04
N ALA A 361 -13.44 2.80 2.53
CA ALA A 361 -14.14 3.88 1.84
C ALA A 361 -14.91 3.37 0.62
N PHE A 362 -14.29 2.51 -0.22
CA PHE A 362 -14.99 1.92 -1.35
C PHE A 362 -16.22 1.11 -0.93
N LEU A 363 -16.09 0.22 0.06
CA LEU A 363 -17.21 -0.61 0.51
C LEU A 363 -18.34 0.23 1.12
N ALA A 364 -18.00 1.29 1.86
CA ALA A 364 -18.97 2.23 2.39
C ALA A 364 -19.70 2.99 1.28
N LEU A 365 -18.97 3.53 0.30
CA LEU A 365 -19.55 4.23 -0.87
C LEU A 365 -20.48 3.31 -1.67
N ARG A 366 -20.05 2.07 -1.92
CA ARG A 366 -20.86 1.08 -2.62
C ARG A 366 -22.13 0.73 -1.86
N ARG A 367 -22.02 0.51 -0.54
CA ARG A 367 -23.17 0.22 0.30
C ARG A 367 -24.18 1.36 0.26
N THR A 368 -23.74 2.62 0.37
CA THR A 368 -24.63 3.79 0.26
C THR A 368 -25.32 3.81 -1.10
N ALA A 369 -24.57 3.66 -2.19
CA ALA A 369 -25.15 3.66 -3.54
C ALA A 369 -26.18 2.54 -3.77
N GLU A 370 -25.96 1.36 -3.17
CA GLU A 370 -26.90 0.24 -3.25
C GLU A 370 -28.09 0.35 -2.27
N SER A 371 -27.93 1.08 -1.16
CA SER A 371 -28.98 1.27 -0.14
C SER A 371 -29.91 2.45 -0.41
N ASP A 372 -29.49 3.41 -1.25
CA ASP A 372 -30.32 4.53 -1.71
C ASP A 372 -31.35 4.10 -2.79
N ARG A 373 -31.52 2.78 -2.97
CA ARG A 373 -32.44 2.13 -3.90
C ARG A 373 -33.46 1.32 -3.13
#